data_AF-A0A832LTM4-F1
#
_entry.id   AF-A0A832LTM4-F1
#
_cell.length_a   1.000
_cell.length_b   1.000
_cell.length_c   1.000
_cell.angle_alpha   90.00
_cell.angle_beta   90.00
_cell.angle_gamma   90.00
#
_symmetry.space_group_name_H-M   'P 1'
#
loop_
_entity.id
_entity.type
_entity.pdbx_description
1 polymer ?
#
loop_
_entity_poly.entity_id
_entity_poly.type
_entity_poly.pdbx_seq_one_letter_code
_entity_poly.pdbx_strand_id
1 'polypeptide(L)'
;MKKLTKEDSDKIANLLSTTIEEFIFSRIPKKEIRDLDITIILDYEKGLDVNISIELIPYEFSKIEPRIADEAIKLAYKKLDQHLDRSP
;
A
#
# COMPACT_ATOMS: atom_id res chain seq x y z
N MET A 1 -23.10 9.11 -0.94
CA MET A 1 -21.81 8.43 -1.22
C MET A 1 -22.08 7.31 -2.20
N LYS A 2 -21.52 7.36 -3.41
CA LYS A 2 -21.66 6.26 -4.38
C LYS A 2 -20.97 5.03 -3.78
N LYS A 3 -21.64 3.88 -3.75
CA LYS A 3 -20.97 2.61 -3.46
C LYS A 3 -19.96 2.39 -4.59
N LEU A 4 -18.67 2.32 -4.25
CA LEU A 4 -17.66 1.92 -5.20
C LEU A 4 -17.98 0.50 -5.66
N THR A 5 -17.90 0.29 -6.97
CA THR A 5 -18.13 -1.04 -7.54
C THR A 5 -16.98 -1.97 -7.14
N LYS A 6 -17.16 -3.28 -7.36
CA LYS A 6 -16.04 -4.22 -7.22
C LYS A 6 -14.85 -3.78 -8.08
N GLU A 7 -15.12 -3.27 -9.27
CA GLU A 7 -14.10 -2.76 -10.19
C GLU A 7 -13.33 -1.56 -9.60
N ASP A 8 -14.03 -0.64 -8.92
CA ASP A 8 -13.39 0.48 -8.25
C ASP A 8 -12.55 0.04 -7.04
N SER A 9 -13.03 -0.97 -6.30
CA SER A 9 -12.27 -1.57 -5.19
C SER A 9 -10.99 -2.25 -5.69
N ASP A 10 -11.08 -3.01 -6.79
CA ASP A 10 -9.93 -3.66 -7.42
C ASP A 10 -8.93 -2.61 -7.94
N LYS A 11 -9.41 -1.50 -8.51
CA LYS A 11 -8.56 -0.37 -8.93
C LYS A 11 -7.84 0.28 -7.77
N ILE A 12 -8.54 0.53 -6.66
CA ILE A 12 -7.93 1.09 -5.45
C ILE A 12 -6.90 0.12 -4.87
N ALA A 13 -7.23 -1.16 -4.73
CA ALA A 13 -6.31 -2.17 -4.21
C ALA A 13 -5.04 -2.25 -5.07
N ASN A 14 -5.18 -2.27 -6.41
CA ASN A 14 -4.05 -2.26 -7.33
C ASN A 14 -3.22 -0.98 -7.21
N LEU A 15 -3.86 0.20 -7.18
CA LEU A 15 -3.18 1.48 -7.00
C LEU A 15 -2.32 1.49 -5.73
N LEU A 16 -2.89 1.05 -4.61
CA LEU A 16 -2.22 1.02 -3.31
C LEU A 16 -1.08 0.01 -3.30
N SER A 17 -1.32 -1.22 -3.78
CA SER A 17 -0.31 -2.27 -3.82
C SER A 17 0.88 -1.86 -4.68
N THR A 18 0.64 -1.37 -5.90
CA THR A 18 1.70 -0.89 -6.80
C THR A 18 2.45 0.29 -6.19
N THR A 19 1.76 1.25 -5.58
CA THR A 19 2.43 2.40 -4.92
C THR A 19 3.38 1.93 -3.82
N ILE A 20 2.96 0.96 -3.02
CA ILE A 20 3.75 0.41 -1.91
C ILE A 20 4.96 -0.36 -2.45
N GLU A 21 4.75 -1.27 -3.40
CA GLU A 21 5.82 -2.06 -4.02
C GLU A 21 6.88 -1.18 -4.67
N GLU A 22 6.45 -0.20 -5.49
CA GLU A 22 7.36 0.72 -6.15
C GLU A 22 8.19 1.51 -5.14
N PHE A 23 7.56 2.00 -4.08
CA PHE A 23 8.27 2.73 -3.03
C PHE A 23 9.30 1.83 -2.33
N ILE A 24 8.90 0.63 -1.89
CA ILE A 24 9.80 -0.31 -1.20
C ILE A 24 10.99 -0.66 -2.08
N PHE A 25 10.75 -1.05 -3.34
CA PHE A 25 11.82 -1.44 -4.26
C PHE A 25 12.68 -0.26 -4.74
N SER A 26 12.20 0.98 -4.64
CA SER A 26 13.02 2.18 -4.86
C SER A 26 14.01 2.44 -3.71
N ARG A 27 13.71 1.95 -2.50
CA ARG A 27 14.52 2.16 -1.29
C ARG A 27 15.41 0.97 -0.95
N ILE A 28 14.93 -0.24 -1.23
CA ILE A 28 15.57 -1.48 -0.83
C ILE A 28 15.76 -2.36 -2.07
N PRO A 29 17.00 -2.79 -2.36
CA PRO A 29 17.24 -3.75 -3.42
C PRO A 29 16.46 -5.05 -3.18
N LYS A 30 15.76 -5.58 -4.19
CA LYS A 30 15.00 -6.84 -4.09
C LYS A 30 15.79 -8.00 -3.48
N LYS A 31 17.09 -8.08 -3.76
CA LYS A 31 18.01 -9.11 -3.22
C LYS A 31 18.21 -9.04 -1.70
N GLU A 32 17.84 -7.94 -1.06
CA GLU A 32 17.98 -7.73 0.40
C GLU A 32 16.69 -8.05 1.16
N ILE A 33 15.61 -8.34 0.45
CA ILE A 33 14.30 -8.69 0.98
C ILE A 33 14.14 -10.21 0.88
N ARG A 34 13.95 -10.86 2.02
CA ARG A 34 13.62 -12.28 2.10
C ARG A 34 12.14 -12.51 1.78
N ASP A 35 11.28 -11.66 2.33
CA ASP A 35 9.85 -11.73 2.12
C ASP A 35 9.20 -10.34 2.18
N LEU A 36 8.12 -10.16 1.44
CA LEU A 36 7.32 -8.94 1.43
C LEU A 36 5.86 -9.32 1.22
N ASP A 37 5.06 -9.13 2.26
CA ASP A 37 3.61 -9.28 2.21
C ASP A 37 2.93 -7.92 2.36
N ILE A 38 2.04 -7.62 1.42
CA ILE A 38 1.23 -6.40 1.44
C ILE A 38 -0.23 -6.83 1.54
N THR A 39 -0.86 -6.48 2.65
CA THR A 39 -2.28 -6.75 2.89
C THR A 39 -3.06 -5.45 2.84
N ILE A 40 -4.06 -5.40 1.95
CA ILE A 40 -4.96 -4.26 1.80
C ILE A 40 -6.39 -4.76 2.02
N ILE A 41 -7.07 -4.21 3.01
CA ILE A 41 -8.46 -4.51 3.34
C ILE A 41 -9.28 -3.26 3.07
N LEU A 42 -10.30 -3.40 2.22
CA LEU A 42 -11.25 -2.35 1.88
C LEU A 42 -12.60 -2.74 2.49
N ASP A 43 -13.09 -1.94 3.43
CA ASP A 43 -14.42 -2.06 4.02
C ASP A 43 -15.30 -0.90 3.53
N TYR A 44 -16.57 -1.19 3.30
CA TYR A 44 -17.57 -0.26 2.75
C TYR A 44 -18.86 -0.20 3.57
N GLU A 45 -18.93 -0.83 4.74
CA GLU A 45 -20.16 -0.86 5.54
C GLU A 45 -20.63 0.53 5.97
N LYS A 46 -19.70 1.47 6.24
CA LYS A 46 -20.01 2.83 6.73
C LYS A 46 -19.40 3.95 5.88
N GLY A 47 -18.91 3.62 4.70
CA GLY A 47 -18.00 4.46 3.92
C GLY A 47 -16.74 3.67 3.57
N LEU A 48 -15.91 4.22 2.68
CA LEU A 48 -14.63 3.59 2.34
C LEU A 48 -13.70 3.67 3.56
N ASP A 49 -13.43 2.52 4.15
CA ASP A 49 -12.37 2.32 5.15
C ASP A 49 -11.27 1.46 4.53
N VAL A 50 -10.03 1.89 4.71
CA VAL A 50 -8.85 1.28 4.07
C VAL A 50 -7.82 0.97 5.14
N ASN A 51 -7.56 -0.31 5.33
CA ASN A 51 -6.52 -0.78 6.23
C ASN A 51 -5.37 -1.40 5.40
N ILE A 52 -4.16 -0.91 5.65
CA ILE A 52 -2.95 -1.32 4.93
C ILE A 52 -1.97 -1.87 5.96
N SER A 53 -1.51 -3.09 5.75
CA SER A 53 -0.46 -3.72 6.54
C SER A 53 0.66 -4.21 5.62
N ILE A 54 1.90 -3.99 6.05
CA ILE A 54 3.10 -4.43 5.31
C ILE A 54 3.95 -5.25 6.27
N GLU A 55 4.22 -6.48 5.90
CA GLU A 55 5.22 -7.32 6.55
C GLU A 55 6.45 -7.39 5.65
N LEU A 56 7.52 -6.72 6.06
CA LEU A 56 8.78 -6.65 5.32
C LEU A 56 9.86 -7.40 6.09
N ILE A 57 10.34 -8.49 5.51
CA ILE A 57 11.30 -9.38 6.14
C ILE A 57 12.64 -9.26 5.40
N PRO A 58 13.68 -8.66 6.02
CA PRO A 58 15.03 -8.61 5.46
C PRO A 58 15.73 -9.99 5.50
N TYR A 59 16.79 -10.14 4.69
CA TYR A 59 17.84 -11.13 4.99
C TYR A 59 18.69 -10.72 6.20
N GLU A 60 19.30 -11.68 6.90
CA GLU A 60 19.98 -11.49 8.20
C GLU A 60 21.06 -10.39 8.22
N PHE A 61 21.73 -10.13 7.09
CA PHE A 61 22.79 -9.12 6.98
C PHE A 61 22.31 -7.78 6.41
N SER A 62 21.02 -7.67 6.14
CA SER A 62 20.43 -6.48 5.54
C SER A 62 20.25 -5.38 6.58
N LYS A 63 20.52 -4.13 6.19
CA LYS A 63 20.39 -2.94 7.04
C LYS A 63 19.16 -2.12 6.64
N ILE A 64 18.04 -2.80 6.47
CA ILE A 64 16.76 -2.13 6.15
C ILE A 64 16.34 -1.27 7.33
N GLU A 65 16.00 -0.02 7.06
CA GLU A 65 15.43 0.87 8.06
C GLU A 65 13.99 0.43 8.41
N PRO A 66 13.65 0.24 9.70
CA PRO A 66 12.31 -0.19 10.11
C PRO A 66 11.18 0.74 9.64
N ARG A 67 11.49 2.00 9.34
CA ARG A 67 10.52 3.04 8.98
C ARG A 67 10.03 2.96 7.54
N ILE A 68 10.68 2.15 6.68
CA ILE A 68 10.36 2.11 5.25
C ILE A 68 8.92 1.62 5.02
N ALA A 69 8.45 0.66 5.81
CA ALA A 69 7.07 0.19 5.76
C ALA A 69 6.07 1.30 6.13
N ASP A 70 6.31 2.02 7.23
CA ASP A 70 5.47 3.14 7.65
C ASP A 70 5.41 4.27 6.61
N GLU A 71 6.55 4.57 5.96
CA GLU A 71 6.62 5.56 4.89
C GLU A 71 5.85 5.11 3.64
N ALA A 72 5.94 3.84 3.29
CA ALA A 72 5.18 3.26 2.18
C ALA A 72 3.67 3.37 2.43
N ILE A 73 3.21 3.04 3.65
CA ILE A 73 1.80 3.16 4.05
C ILE A 73 1.33 4.61 3.96
N LYS A 74 2.11 5.56 4.49
CA LYS A 74 1.78 7.00 4.41
C LYS A 74 1.67 7.49 2.96
N LEU A 75 2.56 7.03 2.09
CA LEU A 75 2.52 7.36 0.67
C LEU A 75 1.27 6.77 -0.01
N ALA A 76 0.91 5.53 0.33
CA ALA A 76 -0.28 4.86 -0.19
C ALA A 76 -1.55 5.63 0.18
N TYR A 77 -1.72 6.04 1.45
CA TYR A 77 -2.85 6.89 1.86
C TYR A 77 -2.87 8.23 1.13
N LYS A 78 -1.71 8.89 0.98
CA LYS A 78 -1.63 10.14 0.20
C LYS A 78 -2.07 9.96 -1.25
N LYS A 79 -1.72 8.82 -1.87
CA LYS A 79 -2.13 8.49 -3.24
C LYS A 79 -3.63 8.19 -3.33
N LEU A 80 -4.18 7.53 -2.31
CA LEU A 80 -5.62 7.31 -2.19
C LEU A 80 -6.38 8.64 -2.17
N ASP A 81 -5.98 9.56 -1.29
CA ASP A 81 -6.61 10.88 -1.17
C ASP A 81 -6.61 11.62 -2.53
N GLN A 82 -5.46 11.62 -3.21
CA GLN A 82 -5.33 12.21 -4.55
C GLN A 82 -6.23 11.57 -5.61
N HIS A 83 -6.47 10.26 -5.50
CA HIS A 83 -7.33 9.53 -6.42
C HIS A 83 -8.81 9.84 -6.16
N LEU A 84 -9.20 9.93 -4.89
CA LEU A 84 -10.56 10.26 -4.47
C LEU A 84 -10.92 11.73 -4.77
N ASP A 85 -10.01 12.68 -4.51
CA ASP A 85 -10.20 14.11 -4.79
C ASP A 85 -10.32 14.42 -6.29
N ARG A 86 -9.76 13.57 -7.15
CA ARG A 86 -9.84 13.69 -8.61
C ARG A 86 -11.06 13.01 -9.23
N SER A 87 -11.84 12.27 -8.44
CA SER A 87 -13.05 11.61 -8.92
C SER A 87 -14.26 12.57 -8.78
N PRO A 88 -14.88 13.01 -9.90
CA PRO A 88 -16.03 13.93 -9.88
C PRO A 88 -17.35 13.30 -9.39
#